data_AF-A0A6H9YFC5-F1
#
_entry.id   AF-A0A6H9YFC5-F1
#
_cell.length_a   1.000
_cell.length_b   1.000
_cell.length_c   1.000
_cell.angle_alpha   90.00
_cell.angle_beta   90.00
_cell.angle_gamma   90.00
#
_symmetry.space_group_name_H-M   'P 1'
#
loop_
_entity.id
_entity.type
_entity.pdbx_description
1 polymer ?
#
loop_
_entity_poly.entity_id
_entity_poly.type
_entity_poly.pdbx_seq_one_letter_code
_entity_poly.pdbx_strand_id
1 'polypeptide(L)'
;MRRPGVVQGCGAVWWRAGVRHAGCRSVEPLLGGVLPFDVPVAAVRRRVRQRPAQNPCVTDNRYNEGLGLTYDLPVRGQPLRLTGPLNAHFTVSTRSRDSQLTVRLEDVAPDGSAIQLTAGWLSLSMRHLDRGKSIVRNGMIVQPWHPYTKASQQAMPKDEPVSVDVEIFPASWSIQPGHRLRLAVQTGDFPHLFPPFPQLKDSLGGDVQLWHDPEHPSWITLPTQPS
;
A
#
# COMPACT_ATOMS: atom_id res chain seq x y z
N MET A 1 0.67 -14.67 -49.33
CA MET A 1 0.75 -16.15 -49.31
C MET A 1 1.04 -16.61 -47.88
N ARG A 2 0.15 -17.49 -47.37
CA ARG A 2 0.24 -18.43 -46.22
C ARG A 2 0.63 -17.94 -44.80
N ARG A 3 -0.40 -17.90 -43.93
CA ARG A 3 -0.44 -18.46 -42.55
C ARG A 3 -0.26 -20.01 -42.59
N PRO A 4 -0.04 -20.80 -41.49
CA PRO A 4 -0.52 -20.68 -40.08
C PRO A 4 0.55 -21.04 -38.99
N GLY A 5 0.31 -21.02 -37.67
CA GLY A 5 -0.95 -21.14 -36.94
C GLY A 5 -0.96 -20.67 -35.48
N VAL A 6 -2.16 -20.81 -34.93
CA VAL A 6 -2.71 -20.29 -33.68
C VAL A 6 -2.65 -21.37 -32.60
N VAL A 7 -2.33 -21.00 -31.36
CA VAL A 7 -2.83 -21.68 -30.16
C VAL A 7 -3.61 -20.66 -29.35
N GLN A 8 -4.91 -20.93 -29.19
CA GLN A 8 -5.85 -20.19 -28.37
C GLN A 8 -5.63 -20.53 -26.89
N GLY A 9 -5.59 -19.50 -26.05
CA GLY A 9 -5.75 -19.58 -24.60
C GLY A 9 -6.41 -18.29 -24.13
N CYS A 10 -7.51 -18.39 -23.40
CA CYS A 10 -8.44 -17.31 -23.11
C CYS A 10 -7.81 -16.05 -22.46
N GLY A 11 -8.03 -14.91 -23.12
CA GLY A 11 -8.49 -13.67 -22.50
C GLY A 11 -7.53 -12.87 -21.60
N ALA A 12 -6.83 -11.90 -22.19
CA ALA A 12 -6.53 -10.64 -21.53
C ALA A 12 -6.58 -9.52 -22.59
N VAL A 13 -7.63 -8.69 -22.55
CA VAL A 13 -7.84 -7.58 -23.47
C VAL A 13 -6.96 -6.42 -23.03
N TRP A 14 -5.98 -6.07 -23.87
CA TRP A 14 -5.17 -4.86 -23.78
C TRP A 14 -5.92 -3.70 -24.43
N TRP A 15 -6.03 -2.54 -23.77
CA TRP A 15 -6.39 -1.29 -24.45
C TRP A 15 -5.24 -0.29 -24.40
N ARG A 16 -4.74 0.04 -25.60
CA ARG A 16 -4.00 1.26 -25.90
C ARG A 16 -4.91 2.47 -25.66
N ALA A 17 -4.36 3.54 -25.10
CA ALA A 17 -5.06 4.81 -24.93
C ALA A 17 -5.38 5.47 -26.28
N GLY A 18 -6.66 5.79 -26.49
CA GLY A 18 -7.12 6.66 -27.57
C GLY A 18 -8.60 6.47 -27.89
N VAL A 19 -9.38 7.54 -27.72
CA VAL A 19 -10.78 7.77 -28.15
C VAL A 19 -11.88 7.51 -27.10
N ARG A 20 -12.74 8.52 -26.94
CA ARG A 20 -13.91 8.59 -26.04
C ARG A 20 -15.09 7.80 -26.63
N HIS A 21 -15.89 7.12 -25.81
CA HIS A 21 -17.35 7.31 -25.72
C HIS A 21 -18.02 6.38 -24.69
N ALA A 22 -18.97 6.98 -23.97
CA ALA A 22 -20.25 6.49 -23.41
C ALA A 22 -20.43 5.02 -22.97
N GLY A 23 -20.76 4.87 -21.68
CA GLY A 23 -21.76 3.93 -21.17
C GLY A 23 -21.24 2.55 -20.75
N CYS A 24 -21.26 2.26 -19.44
CA CYS A 24 -21.30 0.87 -19.01
C CYS A 24 -22.07 0.67 -17.70
N ARG A 25 -22.89 -0.39 -17.72
CA ARG A 25 -23.84 -0.84 -16.71
C ARG A 25 -23.13 -1.47 -15.51
N SER A 26 -23.80 -1.46 -14.36
CA SER A 26 -23.42 -2.09 -13.10
C SER A 26 -23.32 -3.62 -13.22
N VAL A 27 -22.29 -4.21 -12.61
CA VAL A 27 -22.15 -5.65 -12.38
C VAL A 27 -22.07 -5.87 -10.87
N GLU A 28 -23.00 -6.64 -10.32
CA GLU A 28 -23.04 -7.06 -8.91
C GLU A 28 -21.92 -8.06 -8.57
N PRO A 29 -21.27 -7.98 -7.40
CA PRO A 29 -20.26 -8.94 -7.00
C PRO A 29 -20.88 -10.14 -6.25
N LEU A 30 -20.50 -11.34 -6.68
CA LEU A 30 -20.73 -12.59 -5.93
C LEU A 30 -19.71 -12.71 -4.78
N LEU A 31 -20.27 -12.96 -3.60
CA LEU A 31 -19.70 -13.39 -2.31
C LEU A 31 -18.20 -13.77 -2.26
N GLY A 32 -17.43 -13.04 -1.44
CA GLY A 32 -16.23 -13.56 -0.75
C GLY A 32 -14.85 -13.31 -1.39
N GLY A 33 -14.67 -12.26 -2.19
CA GLY A 33 -13.40 -12.00 -2.89
C GLY A 33 -12.41 -11.11 -2.13
N VAL A 34 -11.16 -11.56 -1.98
CA VAL A 34 -10.00 -10.66 -1.85
C VAL A 34 -9.70 -10.14 -3.24
N LEU A 35 -9.94 -8.85 -3.47
CA LEU A 35 -9.74 -8.23 -4.79
C LEU A 35 -8.30 -7.71 -4.89
N PRO A 36 -7.47 -8.21 -5.83
CA PRO A 36 -6.28 -7.48 -6.25
C PRO A 36 -6.78 -6.23 -6.98
N PHE A 37 -6.69 -5.07 -6.31
CA PHE A 37 -7.08 -3.82 -6.94
C PHE A 37 -5.86 -3.17 -7.58
N ASP A 38 -5.84 -3.18 -8.92
CA ASP A 38 -5.03 -2.24 -9.70
C ASP A 38 -5.62 -0.84 -9.54
N VAL A 39 -4.94 0.01 -8.77
CA VAL A 39 -5.25 1.44 -8.74
C VAL A 39 -4.59 2.05 -9.98
N PRO A 40 -5.35 2.57 -10.98
CA PRO A 40 -4.73 3.24 -12.11
C PRO A 40 -4.20 4.60 -11.66
N VAL A 41 -2.91 4.64 -11.30
CA VAL A 41 -2.19 5.87 -10.97
C VAL A 41 -1.28 6.19 -12.15
N ALA A 42 -1.47 7.35 -12.79
CA ALA A 42 -0.47 7.87 -13.71
C ALA A 42 0.90 7.85 -13.02
N ALA A 43 1.97 7.44 -13.72
CA ALA A 43 3.31 7.31 -13.15
C ALA A 43 3.72 8.60 -12.42
N VAL A 44 3.65 8.58 -11.08
CA VAL A 44 4.01 9.69 -10.22
C VAL A 44 5.21 9.25 -9.41
N ARG A 45 6.41 9.58 -9.92
CA ARG A 45 7.64 9.50 -9.14
C ARG A 45 7.61 10.64 -8.12
N ARG A 46 7.32 10.35 -6.86
CA ARG A 46 7.38 11.34 -5.78
C ARG A 46 8.36 10.90 -4.70
N ARG A 47 9.23 11.85 -4.33
CA ARG A 47 10.24 11.69 -3.29
C ARG A 47 9.62 12.05 -1.94
N VAL A 48 9.64 11.12 -0.98
CA VAL A 48 9.24 11.41 0.40
C VAL A 48 10.44 12.01 1.14
N ARG A 49 10.28 13.18 1.76
CA ARG A 49 11.29 13.80 2.62
C ARG A 49 10.74 13.90 4.05
N GLN A 50 11.49 13.40 5.03
CA GLN A 50 11.17 13.62 6.44
C GLN A 50 11.21 15.12 6.78
N ARG A 51 10.14 15.64 7.40
CA ARG A 51 10.14 16.91 8.13
C ARG A 51 9.54 16.69 9.53
N PRO A 52 10.02 17.39 10.57
CA PRO A 52 9.49 17.24 11.93
C PRO A 52 8.05 17.78 12.01
N ALA A 53 7.17 17.00 12.66
CA ALA A 53 5.75 17.27 12.81
C ALA A 53 5.42 18.10 14.06
N GLN A 54 4.58 19.14 13.93
CA GLN A 54 3.92 19.90 15.01
C GLN A 54 2.41 19.59 15.01
N ASN A 55 1.85 19.34 16.20
CA ASN A 55 0.55 18.72 16.55
C ASN A 55 -0.70 19.45 15.98
N PRO A 56 -1.72 18.72 15.42
CA PRO A 56 -2.74 18.01 16.21
C PRO A 56 -3.04 16.58 15.68
N CYS A 57 -2.32 15.58 16.17
CA CYS A 57 -2.21 14.24 15.60
C CYS A 57 -3.34 13.25 15.96
N VAL A 58 -4.40 13.65 16.69
CA VAL A 58 -5.32 12.68 17.31
C VAL A 58 -6.63 12.49 16.52
N THR A 59 -7.07 13.48 15.74
CA THR A 59 -8.40 13.45 15.10
C THR A 59 -8.41 13.85 13.63
N ASP A 60 -7.30 14.34 13.09
CA ASP A 60 -7.20 14.76 11.69
C ASP A 60 -5.79 14.51 11.16
N ASN A 61 -5.64 13.52 10.28
CA ASN A 61 -4.34 13.13 9.74
C ASN A 61 -3.82 14.02 8.61
N ARG A 62 -4.56 15.04 8.15
CA ARG A 62 -4.12 15.92 7.05
C ARG A 62 -2.73 16.54 7.25
N TYR A 63 -2.35 16.82 8.48
CA TYR A 63 -1.02 17.34 8.79
C TYR A 63 0.08 16.32 8.47
N ASN A 64 -0.16 15.05 8.84
CA ASN A 64 0.74 13.97 8.52
C ASN A 64 0.77 13.74 7.01
N GLU A 65 -0.39 13.69 6.33
CA GLU A 65 -0.47 13.46 4.88
C GLU A 65 0.44 14.39 4.06
N GLY A 66 0.61 15.65 4.46
CA GLY A 66 1.50 16.61 3.80
C GLY A 66 2.99 16.21 3.76
N LEU A 67 3.36 15.18 4.52
CA LEU A 67 4.72 14.63 4.62
C LEU A 67 4.89 13.29 3.88
N GLY A 68 3.83 12.75 3.27
CA GLY A 68 3.79 11.41 2.67
C GLY A 68 3.23 11.36 1.25
N LEU A 69 3.15 10.14 0.73
CA LEU A 69 2.37 9.82 -0.47
C LEU A 69 0.97 9.39 -0.05
N THR A 70 -0.06 9.85 -0.75
CA THR A 70 -1.43 9.40 -0.51
C THR A 70 -2.03 8.82 -1.79
N TYR A 71 -2.82 7.75 -1.62
CA TYR A 71 -3.56 7.09 -2.68
C TYR A 71 -5.02 6.93 -2.26
N ASP A 72 -5.95 7.41 -3.08
CA ASP A 72 -7.38 7.45 -2.73
C ASP A 72 -8.20 6.47 -3.57
N LEU A 73 -9.01 5.66 -2.88
CA LEU A 73 -10.05 4.82 -3.48
C LEU A 73 -11.43 5.43 -3.14
N PRO A 74 -12.17 5.99 -4.12
CA PRO A 74 -13.50 6.52 -3.87
C PRO A 74 -14.51 5.40 -3.60
N VAL A 75 -15.29 5.56 -2.52
CA VAL A 75 -16.37 4.63 -2.17
C VAL A 75 -17.68 5.14 -2.76
N ARG A 76 -18.36 4.31 -3.56
CA ARG A 76 -19.58 4.68 -4.30
C ARG A 76 -20.65 3.59 -4.17
N GLY A 77 -21.91 4.02 -4.18
CA GLY A 77 -23.07 3.12 -4.15
C GLY A 77 -23.36 2.58 -2.75
N GLN A 78 -22.54 1.65 -2.26
CA GLN A 78 -22.73 0.98 -0.97
C GLN A 78 -21.50 1.12 -0.06
N PRO A 79 -21.66 0.98 1.27
CA PRO A 79 -20.52 1.05 2.18
C PRO A 79 -19.45 0.00 1.87
N LEU A 80 -18.19 0.42 1.85
CA LEU A 80 -17.04 -0.49 1.75
C LEU A 80 -16.73 -1.05 3.13
N ARG A 81 -17.04 -2.34 3.34
CA ARG A 81 -16.79 -3.05 4.60
C ARG A 81 -15.46 -3.79 4.54
N LEU A 82 -14.57 -3.51 5.49
CA LEU A 82 -13.26 -4.14 5.64
C LEU A 82 -13.21 -4.86 6.98
N THR A 83 -12.89 -6.15 7.00
CA THR A 83 -12.75 -6.92 8.24
C THR A 83 -11.66 -7.97 8.12
N GLY A 84 -10.50 -7.73 8.75
CA GLY A 84 -9.41 -8.71 8.82
C GLY A 84 -8.02 -8.06 8.77
N PRO A 85 -6.96 -8.89 8.67
CA PRO A 85 -5.59 -8.42 8.45
C PRO A 85 -5.44 -7.83 7.05
N LEU A 86 -4.47 -6.91 6.90
CA LEU A 86 -4.13 -6.32 5.62
C LEU A 86 -2.62 -6.34 5.42
N ASN A 87 -2.21 -6.41 4.16
CA ASN A 87 -0.83 -6.36 3.74
C ASN A 87 -0.67 -5.27 2.68
N ALA A 88 0.32 -4.39 2.85
CA ALA A 88 0.81 -3.55 1.78
C ALA A 88 2.08 -4.16 1.19
N HIS A 89 1.96 -4.68 -0.04
CA HIS A 89 3.10 -5.16 -0.81
C HIS A 89 3.64 -4.03 -1.67
N PHE A 90 4.84 -3.55 -1.35
CA PHE A 90 5.46 -2.44 -2.06
C PHE A 90 6.81 -2.83 -2.64
N THR A 91 7.13 -2.26 -3.79
CA THR A 91 8.51 -2.20 -4.27
C THR A 91 9.10 -0.84 -3.88
N VAL A 92 10.20 -0.85 -3.12
CA VAL A 92 10.82 0.38 -2.60
C VAL A 92 12.32 0.40 -2.85
N SER A 93 12.91 1.59 -2.95
CA SER A 93 14.37 1.76 -2.91
C SER A 93 14.77 2.94 -2.03
N THR A 94 16.00 2.91 -1.51
CA THR A 94 16.56 4.01 -0.70
C THR A 94 18.07 4.07 -0.84
N ARG A 95 18.65 5.24 -0.57
CA ARG A 95 20.11 5.45 -0.53
C ARG A 95 20.75 4.97 0.77
N SER A 96 19.94 4.83 1.81
CA SER A 96 20.36 4.49 3.17
C SER A 96 20.40 2.98 3.39
N ARG A 97 21.09 2.54 4.45
CA ARG A 97 21.18 1.11 4.80
C ARG A 97 19.91 0.60 5.47
N ASP A 98 19.10 1.51 5.99
CA ASP A 98 17.77 1.26 6.51
C ASP A 98 16.87 2.49 6.27
N SER A 99 15.56 2.31 6.42
CA SER A 99 14.60 3.39 6.58
C SER A 99 13.35 2.83 7.25
N GLN A 100 12.53 3.71 7.82
CA GLN A 100 11.19 3.31 8.27
C GLN A 100 10.18 3.52 7.14
N LEU A 101 9.20 2.63 7.08
CA LEU A 101 8.03 2.75 6.26
C LEU A 101 6.82 2.67 7.17
N THR A 102 5.98 3.70 7.11
CA THR A 102 4.72 3.81 7.81
C THR A 102 3.61 3.78 6.77
N VAL A 103 2.64 2.91 6.97
CA VAL A 103 1.50 2.74 6.06
C VAL A 103 0.23 2.88 6.87
N ARG A 104 -0.61 3.85 6.52
CA ARG A 104 -1.88 4.11 7.20
C ARG A 104 -3.04 3.97 6.25
N LEU A 105 -4.13 3.42 6.78
CA LEU A 105 -5.43 3.50 6.13
C LEU A 105 -6.29 4.51 6.86
N GLU A 106 -6.94 5.35 6.07
CA GLU A 106 -7.73 6.49 6.53
C GLU A 106 -9.09 6.51 5.82
N ASP A 107 -10.12 6.93 6.53
CA ASP A 107 -11.44 7.27 5.99
C ASP A 107 -11.50 8.79 5.83
N VAL A 108 -11.57 9.23 4.58
CA VAL A 108 -11.60 10.66 4.23
C VAL A 108 -13.02 11.05 3.86
N ALA A 109 -13.62 11.90 4.68
CA ALA A 109 -14.96 12.41 4.50
C ALA A 109 -15.04 13.43 3.32
N PRO A 110 -16.25 13.75 2.83
CA PRO A 110 -16.44 14.71 1.73
C PRO A 110 -15.92 16.12 2.03
N ASP A 111 -15.91 16.52 3.30
CA ASP A 111 -15.35 17.80 3.76
C ASP A 111 -13.81 17.82 3.81
N GLY A 112 -13.18 16.66 3.56
CA GLY A 112 -11.74 16.48 3.54
C GLY A 112 -11.14 16.08 4.89
N SER A 113 -11.92 15.97 5.97
CA SER A 113 -11.44 15.41 7.24
C SER A 113 -11.02 13.94 7.07
N ALA A 114 -9.91 13.55 7.70
CA ALA A 114 -9.32 12.22 7.55
C ALA A 114 -9.13 11.55 8.92
N ILE A 115 -9.79 10.40 9.11
CA ILE A 115 -9.69 9.60 10.34
C ILE A 115 -8.89 8.34 10.05
N GLN A 116 -7.86 8.06 10.86
CA GLN A 116 -7.08 6.83 10.75
C GLN A 116 -7.90 5.61 11.20
N LEU A 117 -7.94 4.58 10.34
CA LEU A 117 -8.60 3.31 10.61
C LEU A 117 -7.66 2.31 11.26
N THR A 118 -6.47 2.18 10.70
CA THR A 118 -5.39 1.29 11.13
C THR A 118 -4.07 1.72 10.50
N ALA A 119 -2.97 1.14 10.98
CA ALA A 119 -1.63 1.43 10.52
C ALA A 119 -0.76 0.17 10.51
N GLY A 120 0.36 0.26 9.81
CA GLY A 120 1.38 -0.76 9.70
C GLY A 120 2.74 -0.09 9.59
N TRP A 121 3.77 -0.77 10.09
CA TRP A 121 5.12 -0.23 10.12
C TRP A 121 6.15 -1.29 9.80
N LEU A 122 7.18 -0.89 9.06
CA LEU A 122 8.29 -1.75 8.71
C LEU A 122 9.59 -0.96 8.74
N SER A 123 10.60 -1.51 9.40
CA SER A 123 11.98 -1.13 9.12
C SER A 123 12.47 -1.90 7.91
N LEU A 124 12.91 -1.21 6.87
CA LEU A 124 13.29 -1.85 5.60
C LEU A 124 14.42 -2.88 5.78
N SER A 125 15.30 -2.68 6.76
CA SER A 125 16.34 -3.66 7.08
C SER A 125 15.80 -4.94 7.74
N MET A 126 14.58 -4.89 8.28
CA MET A 126 13.88 -6.01 8.91
C MET A 126 12.82 -6.64 7.99
N ARG A 127 12.87 -6.34 6.69
CA ARG A 127 11.93 -6.82 5.65
C ARG A 127 11.90 -8.33 5.42
N HIS A 128 12.80 -9.11 6.02
CA HIS A 128 12.83 -10.56 5.80
C HIS A 128 11.47 -11.18 6.12
N LEU A 129 10.89 -11.87 5.15
CA LEU A 129 9.55 -12.43 5.21
C LEU A 129 9.64 -13.97 5.34
N ASP A 130 9.02 -14.51 6.38
CA ASP A 130 8.78 -15.95 6.50
C ASP A 130 7.44 -16.29 5.86
N ARG A 131 7.49 -16.75 4.60
CA ARG A 131 6.27 -17.15 3.87
C ARG A 131 5.57 -18.36 4.50
N GLY A 132 6.29 -19.22 5.23
CA GLY A 132 5.72 -20.39 5.90
C GLY A 132 4.86 -20.03 7.12
N LYS A 133 5.09 -18.86 7.70
CA LYS A 133 4.30 -18.32 8.83
C LYS A 133 3.33 -17.21 8.44
N SER A 134 3.45 -16.68 7.22
CA SER A 134 2.55 -15.65 6.70
C SER A 134 1.17 -16.24 6.36
N ILE A 135 0.11 -15.45 6.55
CA ILE A 135 -1.23 -15.86 6.12
C ILE A 135 -1.42 -15.50 4.65
N VAL A 136 -1.72 -16.52 3.85
CA VAL A 136 -2.02 -16.40 2.42
C VAL A 136 -3.50 -16.67 2.16
N ARG A 137 -4.11 -15.86 1.30
CA ARG A 137 -5.48 -16.03 0.78
C ARG A 137 -5.48 -15.70 -0.71
N ASN A 138 -6.08 -16.57 -1.53
CA ASN A 138 -6.16 -16.39 -2.99
C ASN A 138 -4.81 -16.09 -3.65
N GLY A 139 -3.73 -16.75 -3.20
CA GLY A 139 -2.38 -16.54 -3.72
C GLY A 139 -1.67 -15.27 -3.25
N MET A 140 -2.34 -14.41 -2.47
CA MET A 140 -1.78 -13.18 -1.92
C MET A 140 -1.52 -13.30 -0.42
N ILE A 141 -0.42 -12.70 0.05
CA ILE A 141 -0.19 -12.54 1.50
C ILE A 141 -1.14 -11.47 2.00
N VAL A 142 -1.97 -11.82 2.99
CA VAL A 142 -2.89 -10.89 3.67
C VAL A 142 -2.40 -10.51 5.06
N GLN A 143 -1.49 -11.29 5.63
CA GLN A 143 -0.78 -10.98 6.86
C GLN A 143 0.66 -11.47 6.74
N PRO A 144 1.64 -10.60 6.48
CA PRO A 144 3.03 -11.00 6.40
C PRO A 144 3.57 -11.33 7.79
N TRP A 145 4.56 -12.22 7.85
CA TRP A 145 5.27 -12.53 9.10
C TRP A 145 6.76 -12.27 8.95
N HIS A 146 7.29 -11.43 9.83
CA HIS A 146 8.72 -11.08 9.87
C HIS A 146 9.36 -11.63 11.15
N PRO A 147 10.54 -12.27 11.09
CA PRO A 147 11.15 -12.85 12.29
C PRO A 147 11.64 -11.82 13.32
N TYR A 148 11.90 -10.59 12.88
CA TYR A 148 12.46 -9.51 13.70
C TYR A 148 13.68 -9.90 14.57
N THR A 149 14.57 -10.74 14.04
CA THR A 149 15.82 -11.15 14.71
C THR A 149 17.03 -10.44 14.10
N LYS A 150 18.16 -10.39 14.83
CA LYS A 150 19.43 -9.89 14.27
C LYS A 150 19.88 -10.69 13.04
N ALA A 151 19.67 -12.01 13.04
CA ALA A 151 20.04 -12.88 11.92
C ALA A 151 19.19 -12.64 10.67
N SER A 152 17.94 -12.19 10.83
CA SER A 152 17.06 -11.84 9.71
C SER A 152 17.27 -10.41 9.18
N GLN A 153 18.10 -9.60 9.84
CA GLN A 153 18.35 -8.23 9.42
C GLN A 153 19.21 -8.20 8.15
N GLN A 154 18.77 -7.42 7.16
CA GLN A 154 19.43 -7.27 5.87
C GLN A 154 19.51 -5.79 5.52
N ALA A 155 20.70 -5.23 5.36
CA ALA A 155 20.82 -3.85 4.89
C ALA A 155 20.09 -3.66 3.54
N MET A 156 19.55 -2.47 3.31
CA MET A 156 19.00 -2.11 2.01
C MET A 156 20.15 -1.97 1.01
N PRO A 157 20.03 -2.60 -0.18
CA PRO A 157 20.93 -2.30 -1.27
C PRO A 157 20.67 -0.87 -1.76
N LYS A 158 21.75 -0.14 -2.03
CA LYS A 158 21.68 1.29 -2.32
C LYS A 158 21.01 1.54 -3.66
N ASP A 159 19.95 2.33 -3.66
CA ASP A 159 19.18 2.76 -4.84
C ASP A 159 18.57 1.60 -5.67
N GLU A 160 18.59 0.36 -5.15
CA GLU A 160 18.03 -0.82 -5.82
C GLU A 160 16.57 -1.08 -5.37
N PRO A 161 15.64 -1.37 -6.30
CA PRO A 161 14.28 -1.75 -5.96
C PRO A 161 14.23 -3.09 -5.21
N VAL A 162 13.50 -3.11 -4.10
CA VAL A 162 13.29 -4.30 -3.28
C VAL A 162 11.81 -4.39 -2.90
N SER A 163 11.23 -5.57 -3.09
CA SER A 163 9.87 -5.87 -2.63
C SER A 163 9.85 -6.07 -1.11
N VAL A 164 8.88 -5.43 -0.46
CA VAL A 164 8.63 -5.51 0.97
C VAL A 164 7.14 -5.69 1.22
N ASP A 165 6.80 -6.44 2.26
CA ASP A 165 5.44 -6.59 2.74
C ASP A 165 5.34 -5.89 4.09
N VAL A 166 4.37 -4.99 4.24
CA VAL A 166 4.09 -4.29 5.50
C VAL A 166 2.80 -4.83 6.08
N GLU A 167 2.88 -5.43 7.27
CA GLU A 167 1.70 -5.79 8.03
C GLU A 167 0.96 -4.52 8.46
N ILE A 168 -0.28 -4.38 8.04
CA ILE A 168 -1.20 -3.37 8.55
C ILE A 168 -2.14 -4.07 9.52
N PHE A 169 -2.20 -3.57 10.75
CA PHE A 169 -2.89 -4.25 11.84
C PHE A 169 -4.36 -4.54 11.49
N PRO A 170 -4.87 -5.73 11.85
CA PRO A 170 -6.24 -6.11 11.55
C PRO A 170 -7.25 -5.08 12.05
N ALA A 171 -8.21 -4.75 11.20
CA ALA A 171 -9.24 -3.76 11.51
C ALA A 171 -10.61 -4.20 11.00
N SER A 172 -11.66 -3.67 11.62
CA SER A 172 -13.04 -3.85 11.18
C SER A 172 -13.74 -2.50 11.05
N TRP A 173 -13.97 -2.04 9.81
CA TRP A 173 -14.51 -0.71 9.51
C TRP A 173 -15.50 -0.74 8.34
N SER A 174 -16.39 0.25 8.30
CA SER A 174 -17.35 0.44 7.21
C SER A 174 -17.30 1.89 6.72
N ILE A 175 -16.71 2.08 5.54
CA ILE A 175 -16.51 3.39 4.93
C ILE A 175 -17.76 3.73 4.11
N GLN A 176 -18.34 4.91 4.36
CA GLN A 176 -19.64 5.26 3.78
C GLN A 176 -19.52 5.69 2.30
N PRO A 177 -20.56 5.52 1.48
CA PRO A 177 -20.62 6.11 0.15
C PRO A 177 -20.35 7.62 0.18
N GLY A 178 -19.54 8.11 -0.76
CA GLY A 178 -19.14 9.52 -0.83
C GLY A 178 -17.83 9.82 -0.09
N HIS A 179 -17.39 8.94 0.81
CA HIS A 179 -16.05 8.99 1.39
C HIS A 179 -15.00 8.38 0.46
N ARG A 180 -13.73 8.47 0.85
CA ARG A 180 -12.60 7.78 0.21
C ARG A 180 -11.83 6.97 1.24
N LEU A 181 -11.49 5.73 0.88
CA LEU A 181 -10.42 5.01 1.56
C LEU A 181 -9.09 5.59 1.08
N ARG A 182 -8.29 6.14 1.99
CA ARG A 182 -6.96 6.68 1.71
C ARG A 182 -5.88 5.76 2.27
N LEU A 183 -4.88 5.48 1.44
CA LEU A 183 -3.62 4.87 1.84
C LEU A 183 -2.58 5.98 1.94
N ALA A 184 -2.08 6.26 3.14
CA ALA A 184 -1.00 7.20 3.39
C ALA A 184 0.31 6.46 3.67
N VAL A 185 1.35 6.74 2.89
CA VAL A 185 2.68 6.12 2.98
C VAL A 185 3.71 7.18 3.38
N GLN A 186 4.47 6.89 4.43
CA GLN A 186 5.45 7.81 5.02
C GLN A 186 6.71 7.09 5.47
N THR A 187 7.73 7.87 5.82
CA THR A 187 9.01 7.35 6.31
C THR A 187 9.25 7.65 7.80
N GLY A 188 8.18 7.79 8.56
CA GLY A 188 8.22 8.07 10.00
C GLY A 188 6.83 8.21 10.57
N ASP A 189 6.69 8.00 11.88
CA ASP A 189 5.43 8.15 12.61
C ASP A 189 5.71 8.71 14.01
N PHE A 190 5.81 10.02 14.13
CA PHE A 190 6.13 10.66 15.41
C PHE A 190 4.83 11.04 16.16
N PRO A 191 4.66 10.71 17.45
CA PRO A 191 5.66 10.12 18.37
C PRO A 191 5.63 8.58 18.47
N HIS A 192 4.75 7.88 17.76
CA HIS A 192 4.49 6.44 17.95
C HIS A 192 5.67 5.52 17.59
N LEU A 193 6.56 5.97 16.71
CA LEU A 193 7.79 5.31 16.34
C LEU A 193 8.97 6.25 16.42
N PHE A 194 9.93 5.86 17.25
CA PHE A 194 11.25 6.46 17.29
C PHE A 194 12.30 5.35 17.14
N PRO A 195 13.11 5.34 16.07
CA PRO A 195 14.13 4.31 15.90
C PRO A 195 15.19 4.40 17.00
N PRO A 196 15.72 3.28 17.51
CA PRO A 196 16.89 3.29 18.38
C PRO A 196 18.11 3.88 17.65
N PHE A 197 19.04 4.50 18.39
CA PHE A 197 20.16 5.27 17.84
C PHE A 197 20.96 4.60 16.70
N PRO A 198 21.32 3.29 16.76
CA PRO A 198 22.03 2.65 15.66
C PRO A 198 21.22 2.66 14.36
N GLN A 199 19.91 2.36 14.45
CA GLN A 199 19.02 2.32 13.31
C GLN A 199 18.70 3.72 12.77
N LEU A 200 18.64 4.71 13.67
CA LEU A 200 18.53 6.11 13.29
C LEU A 200 19.73 6.50 12.41
N LYS A 201 20.96 6.17 12.82
CA LYS A 201 22.18 6.43 12.02
C LYS A 201 22.12 5.79 10.63
N ASP A 202 21.67 4.53 10.55
CA ASP A 202 21.53 3.81 9.28
C ASP A 202 20.44 4.39 8.37
N SER A 203 19.49 5.14 8.94
CA SER A 203 18.38 5.80 8.23
C SER A 203 18.66 7.26 7.87
N LEU A 204 19.71 7.88 8.42
CA LEU A 204 20.03 9.30 8.18
C LEU A 204 20.31 9.56 6.69
N GLY A 205 19.70 10.63 6.17
CA GLY A 205 19.97 11.14 4.81
C GLY A 205 19.33 10.34 3.66
N GLY A 206 18.54 9.30 3.97
CA GLY A 206 17.86 8.47 2.97
C GLY A 206 16.45 8.95 2.67
N ASP A 207 16.16 9.23 1.41
CA ASP A 207 14.80 9.22 0.89
C ASP A 207 14.36 7.78 0.60
N VAL A 208 13.06 7.51 0.73
CA VAL A 208 12.45 6.27 0.24
C VAL A 208 11.68 6.58 -1.04
N GLN A 209 11.96 5.80 -2.07
CA GLN A 209 11.23 5.81 -3.33
C GLN A 209 10.27 4.62 -3.33
N LEU A 210 9.00 4.89 -3.59
CA LEU A 210 7.98 3.86 -3.82
C LEU A 210 7.79 3.68 -5.33
N TRP A 211 7.97 2.47 -5.82
CA TRP A 211 7.79 2.09 -7.22
C TRP A 211 6.38 1.58 -7.42
N HIS A 212 5.75 1.94 -8.54
CA HIS A 212 4.40 1.53 -8.89
C HIS A 212 4.25 1.61 -10.40
N ASP A 213 4.85 0.62 -11.07
CA ASP A 213 4.79 0.43 -12.52
C ASP A 213 4.64 -1.08 -12.81
N PRO A 214 4.34 -1.49 -14.06
CA PRO A 214 4.12 -2.90 -14.38
C PRO A 214 5.31 -3.84 -14.09
N GLU A 215 6.54 -3.33 -14.07
CA GLU A 215 7.74 -4.11 -13.75
C GLU A 215 8.00 -4.16 -12.24
N HIS A 216 7.52 -3.16 -11.49
CA HIS A 216 7.61 -3.01 -10.04
C HIS A 216 6.23 -2.80 -9.40
N PRO A 217 5.35 -3.81 -9.46
CA PRO A 217 4.00 -3.65 -8.96
C PRO A 217 4.01 -3.44 -7.44
N SER A 218 3.14 -2.54 -6.99
CA SER A 218 2.87 -2.26 -5.57
C SER A 218 1.37 -2.27 -5.36
N TRP A 219 0.88 -2.99 -4.36
CA TRP A 219 -0.54 -3.20 -4.10
C TRP A 219 -0.84 -3.34 -2.61
N ILE A 220 -2.12 -3.29 -2.25
CA ILE A 220 -2.61 -3.58 -0.91
C ILE A 220 -3.70 -4.65 -0.98
N THR A 221 -3.69 -5.58 -0.02
CA THR A 221 -4.78 -6.54 0.13
C THR A 221 -5.84 -5.98 1.06
N LEU A 222 -7.07 -5.83 0.54
CA LEU A 222 -8.21 -5.37 1.33
C LEU A 222 -9.12 -6.56 1.69
N PRO A 223 -9.42 -6.80 2.98
CA PRO A 223 -10.30 -7.88 3.41
C PRO A 223 -11.76 -7.45 3.30
N THR A 224 -12.25 -7.33 2.06
CA THR A 224 -13.61 -6.85 1.79
C THR A 224 -14.67 -7.90 2.13
N GLN A 225 -15.73 -7.49 2.82
CA GLN A 225 -16.92 -8.31 3.00
C GLN A 225 -17.96 -8.02 1.93
N PRO A 226 -18.76 -9.02 1.51
CA PRO A 226 -19.96 -8.77 0.73
C PRO A 226 -20.90 -7.83 1.49
N SER A 227 -21.51 -6.93 0.74
CA SER A 227 -22.53 -5.98 1.22
C SER A 227 -23.87 -6.64 1.49
#